data_AF-A0A6P4CG02-F1
#
_entry.id   AF-A0A6P4CG02-F1
#
_cell.length_a   1.000
_cell.length_b   1.000
_cell.length_c   1.000
_cell.angle_alpha   90.00
_cell.angle_beta   90.00
_cell.angle_gamma   90.00
#
_symmetry.space_group_name_H-M   'P 1'
#
loop_
_entity.id
_entity.type
_entity.pdbx_description
1 polymer ?
#
loop_
_entity_poly.entity_id
_entity_poly.type
_entity_poly.pdbx_seq_one_letter_code
_entity_poly.pdbx_strand_id
1 'polypeptide(L)'
;MDEYPLSGLESHPRRFKAHWFKSFSWLEYSPEVDAAFCLPCYLFSRKSSPFTSGGFRNWKKLALVAAAKEVVDVHAFFLSLSNIINVVCSCKRNDELRSAYATEISHLVATNQIETGRGANQIGTLKRSGDTRWSSHFNSICSLLRMFGAITSVLEDLATNGSTYSQRGDATYALKSLLSFDFVFILHMMKEIMGITDKLCQALQQKSQDILNAMHLVSSTKSLIQQLRDSSWGALLEKVSSFCNDHAIQIPDMGASFSDIIRSRRKKDVVTVEHHYRVDIFTSVIDFQLKELNSRFSEQATELLILSTSLDPKDVFKLFSVCNICNLVKNFYSLDFSEQEKIQLDYELQHYELDVVKAPDF
;
A
#
# COMPACT_ATOMS: atom_id res chain seq x y z
N MET A 1 -28.01 -18.36 -10.00
CA MET A 1 -27.03 -18.22 -8.90
C MET A 1 -26.22 -16.95 -9.20
N ASP A 2 -26.93 -15.83 -9.41
CA ASP A 2 -26.48 -14.71 -10.27
C ASP A 2 -27.06 -13.37 -9.78
N GLU A 3 -26.91 -13.08 -8.50
CA GLU A 3 -27.61 -11.92 -7.92
C GLU A 3 -26.85 -10.59 -8.11
N TYR A 4 -25.56 -10.64 -8.49
CA TYR A 4 -24.72 -9.44 -8.64
C TYR A 4 -23.82 -9.51 -9.88
N PRO A 5 -23.67 -8.39 -10.62
CA PRO A 5 -22.82 -8.28 -11.82
C PRO A 5 -21.37 -8.72 -11.57
N LEU A 6 -20.74 -9.29 -12.61
CA LEU A 6 -19.31 -9.56 -12.62
C LEU A 6 -18.56 -8.35 -13.19
N SER A 7 -17.54 -7.89 -12.47
CA SER A 7 -16.64 -6.81 -12.87
C SER A 7 -15.17 -7.21 -12.64
N GLY A 8 -14.29 -6.95 -13.62
CA GLY A 8 -12.86 -7.28 -13.57
C GLY A 8 -12.28 -7.85 -14.86
N LEU A 9 -11.01 -8.29 -14.81
CA LEU A 9 -10.36 -9.01 -15.92
C LEU A 9 -11.04 -10.35 -16.15
N GLU A 10 -11.22 -10.76 -17.41
CA GLU A 10 -11.89 -12.01 -17.81
C GLU A 10 -11.32 -13.25 -17.11
N SER A 11 -10.03 -13.24 -16.75
CA SER A 11 -9.37 -14.36 -16.05
C SER A 11 -9.74 -14.47 -14.56
N HIS A 12 -10.17 -13.39 -13.91
CA HIS A 12 -10.50 -13.35 -12.48
C HIS A 12 -11.64 -12.35 -12.20
N PRO A 13 -12.85 -12.62 -12.70
CA PRO A 13 -13.96 -11.68 -12.57
C PRO A 13 -14.42 -11.67 -11.10
N ARG A 14 -14.62 -10.47 -10.55
CA ARG A 14 -15.07 -10.26 -9.17
C ARG A 14 -16.53 -9.82 -9.17
N ARG A 15 -17.22 -10.00 -8.05
CA ARG A 15 -18.58 -9.50 -7.84
C ARG A 15 -18.80 -9.22 -6.37
N PHE A 16 -19.79 -8.38 -6.09
CA PHE A 16 -20.35 -8.24 -4.75
C PHE A 16 -20.80 -9.60 -4.19
N LYS A 17 -20.67 -9.79 -2.88
CA LYS A 17 -21.08 -11.02 -2.20
C LYS A 17 -22.16 -10.72 -1.17
N ALA A 18 -23.37 -11.27 -1.37
CA ALA A 18 -24.51 -11.09 -0.45
C ALA A 18 -24.20 -11.35 1.03
N HIS A 19 -23.30 -12.29 1.36
CA HIS A 19 -22.92 -12.55 2.76
C HIS A 19 -22.22 -11.36 3.44
N TRP A 20 -21.78 -10.35 2.68
CA TRP A 20 -21.24 -9.12 3.23
C TRP A 20 -22.29 -8.29 3.97
N PHE A 21 -23.57 -8.32 3.56
CA PHE A 21 -24.64 -7.67 4.32
C PHE A 21 -24.76 -8.21 5.75
N LYS A 22 -24.52 -9.52 5.94
CA LYS A 22 -24.50 -10.14 7.28
C LYS A 22 -23.29 -9.73 8.11
N SER A 23 -22.20 -9.34 7.45
CA SER A 23 -20.93 -9.00 8.10
C SER A 23 -20.77 -7.50 8.35
N PHE A 24 -21.47 -6.67 7.57
CA PHE A 24 -21.33 -5.22 7.56
C PHE A 24 -22.72 -4.58 7.47
N SER A 25 -23.29 -4.21 8.61
CA SER A 25 -24.60 -3.55 8.71
C SER A 25 -24.65 -2.16 8.07
N TRP A 26 -23.48 -1.53 7.88
CA TRP A 26 -23.34 -0.23 7.23
C TRP A 26 -23.27 -0.34 5.70
N LEU A 27 -23.19 -1.54 5.11
CA LEU A 27 -22.92 -1.70 3.68
C LEU A 27 -24.21 -1.75 2.87
N GLU A 28 -24.33 -0.87 1.88
CA GLU A 28 -25.37 -0.93 0.86
C GLU A 28 -24.82 -1.27 -0.51
N TYR A 29 -25.66 -1.81 -1.37
CA TYR A 29 -25.26 -2.15 -2.73
C TYR A 29 -26.37 -1.83 -3.73
N SER A 30 -26.02 -1.11 -4.80
CA SER A 30 -26.94 -0.85 -5.91
C SER A 30 -26.57 -1.72 -7.12
N PRO A 31 -27.46 -2.65 -7.53
CA PRO A 31 -27.29 -3.43 -8.75
C PRO A 31 -27.30 -2.59 -10.02
N GLU A 32 -28.05 -1.47 -10.04
CA GLU A 32 -28.17 -0.59 -11.21
C GLU A 32 -26.84 0.06 -11.60
N VAL A 33 -26.04 0.43 -10.59
CA VAL A 33 -24.73 1.05 -10.80
C VAL A 33 -23.55 0.10 -10.53
N ASP A 34 -23.79 -1.18 -10.22
CA ASP A 34 -22.75 -2.16 -9.85
C ASP A 34 -21.75 -1.59 -8.80
N ALA A 35 -22.28 -1.01 -7.72
CA ALA A 35 -21.48 -0.28 -6.73
C ALA A 35 -21.95 -0.49 -5.29
N ALA A 36 -20.99 -0.61 -4.38
CA ALA A 36 -21.23 -0.58 -2.94
C ALA A 36 -21.18 0.85 -2.40
N PHE A 37 -22.00 1.12 -1.39
CA PHE A 37 -22.08 2.37 -0.67
C PHE A 37 -21.95 2.09 0.83
N CYS A 38 -21.59 3.12 1.57
CA CYS A 38 -21.70 3.08 3.03
C CYS A 38 -23.06 3.68 3.34
N LEU A 39 -24.03 2.93 3.88
CA LEU A 39 -25.36 3.39 4.27
C LEU A 39 -25.28 4.69 5.06
N PRO A 40 -24.40 4.82 6.08
CA PRO A 40 -24.25 6.10 6.74
C PRO A 40 -23.74 7.19 5.80
N CYS A 41 -22.77 6.91 4.96
CA CYS A 41 -22.21 7.91 4.05
C CYS A 41 -23.24 8.33 2.98
N TYR A 42 -23.98 7.38 2.43
CA TYR A 42 -25.01 7.58 1.41
C TYR A 42 -26.19 8.39 1.95
N LEU A 43 -26.67 8.07 3.16
CA LEU A 43 -27.75 8.80 3.82
C LEU A 43 -27.26 10.16 4.36
N PHE A 44 -26.03 10.20 4.90
CA PHE A 44 -25.50 11.30 5.69
C PHE A 44 -24.48 12.22 5.01
N SER A 45 -24.13 12.02 3.73
CA SER A 45 -23.23 12.92 2.99
C SER A 45 -23.89 13.62 1.80
N ARG A 46 -23.64 14.92 1.67
CA ARG A 46 -24.10 15.74 0.52
C ARG A 46 -23.03 15.99 -0.54
N LYS A 47 -21.80 15.54 -0.31
CA LYS A 47 -20.67 15.74 -1.24
C LYS A 47 -20.27 14.42 -1.91
N SER A 48 -19.79 14.54 -3.14
CA SER A 48 -19.40 13.37 -3.94
C SER A 48 -18.16 12.70 -3.38
N SER A 49 -18.28 11.40 -3.09
CA SER A 49 -17.20 10.50 -2.73
C SER A 49 -17.53 9.08 -3.24
N PRO A 50 -16.56 8.16 -3.24
CA PRO A 50 -16.82 6.76 -3.60
C PRO A 50 -17.87 6.09 -2.69
N PHE A 51 -18.07 6.57 -1.47
CA PHE A 51 -18.99 5.98 -0.50
C PHE A 51 -20.38 6.63 -0.48
N THR A 52 -20.58 7.69 -1.27
CA THR A 52 -21.77 8.56 -1.20
C THR A 52 -22.52 8.57 -2.55
N SER A 53 -22.01 9.23 -3.59
CA SER A 53 -22.67 9.30 -4.90
C SER A 53 -21.93 8.56 -6.03
N GLY A 54 -20.60 8.44 -5.94
CA GLY A 54 -19.81 7.75 -6.98
C GLY A 54 -19.98 6.23 -6.96
N GLY A 55 -20.22 5.68 -5.77
CA GLY A 55 -20.29 4.25 -5.53
C GLY A 55 -18.92 3.58 -5.62
N PHE A 56 -18.66 2.65 -4.71
CA PHE A 56 -17.43 1.88 -4.69
C PHE A 56 -17.58 0.63 -5.56
N ARG A 57 -16.96 0.66 -6.75
CA ARG A 57 -16.97 -0.46 -7.73
C ARG A 57 -15.66 -1.22 -7.78
N ASN A 58 -14.63 -0.69 -7.12
CA ASN A 58 -13.30 -1.26 -7.19
C ASN A 58 -13.16 -2.38 -6.15
N TRP A 59 -13.74 -3.55 -6.43
CA TRP A 59 -13.64 -4.77 -5.61
C TRP A 59 -12.19 -5.27 -5.41
N LYS A 60 -11.19 -4.53 -5.93
CA LYS A 60 -9.78 -4.76 -5.66
C LYS A 60 -9.44 -4.18 -4.28
N LYS A 61 -8.46 -4.79 -3.63
CA LYS A 61 -7.81 -4.22 -2.45
C LYS A 61 -7.24 -2.83 -2.81
N LEU A 62 -6.99 -1.99 -1.80
CA LEU A 62 -6.33 -0.68 -1.92
C LEU A 62 -5.28 -0.70 -3.04
N ALA A 63 -5.49 0.09 -4.10
CA ALA A 63 -4.79 -0.06 -5.37
C ALA A 63 -3.42 0.64 -5.40
N LEU A 64 -2.72 0.67 -4.26
CA LEU A 64 -1.46 1.37 -4.09
C LEU A 64 -0.37 0.90 -5.07
N VAL A 65 -0.35 -0.41 -5.41
CA VAL A 65 0.60 -0.93 -6.44
C VAL A 65 0.27 -0.33 -7.80
N ALA A 66 -1.02 -0.27 -8.14
CA ALA A 66 -1.44 0.29 -9.42
C ALA A 66 -1.09 1.79 -9.48
N ALA A 67 -1.38 2.54 -8.41
CA ALA A 67 -1.00 3.94 -8.30
C ALA A 67 0.52 4.16 -8.43
N ALA A 68 1.34 3.31 -7.81
CA ALA A 68 2.80 3.40 -7.94
C ALA A 68 3.27 3.11 -9.37
N LYS A 69 2.63 2.14 -10.04
CA LYS A 69 2.94 1.72 -11.42
C LYS A 69 2.51 2.74 -12.49
N GLU A 70 1.82 3.82 -12.13
CA GLU A 70 1.63 4.97 -13.03
C GLU A 70 2.97 5.66 -13.36
N VAL A 71 3.98 5.51 -12.49
CA VAL A 71 5.36 5.90 -12.78
C VAL A 71 6.04 4.77 -13.58
N VAL A 72 6.51 5.10 -14.78
CA VAL A 72 7.04 4.14 -15.76
C VAL A 72 8.20 3.33 -15.18
N ASP A 73 9.11 3.96 -14.46
CA ASP A 73 10.26 3.30 -13.86
C ASP A 73 9.85 2.27 -12.79
N VAL A 74 8.80 2.57 -12.01
CA VAL A 74 8.25 1.62 -11.04
C VAL A 74 7.55 0.46 -11.73
N HIS A 75 6.86 0.71 -12.84
CA HIS A 75 6.30 -0.38 -13.64
C HIS A 75 7.42 -1.31 -14.16
N ALA A 76 8.48 -0.75 -14.73
CA ALA A 76 9.63 -1.49 -15.22
C ALA A 76 10.31 -2.28 -14.09
N PHE A 77 10.47 -1.69 -12.91
CA PHE A 77 10.97 -2.36 -11.72
C PHE A 77 10.16 -3.63 -11.38
N PHE A 78 8.83 -3.55 -11.37
CA PHE A 78 7.99 -4.73 -11.05
C PHE A 78 8.07 -5.83 -12.12
N LEU A 79 8.29 -5.47 -13.39
CA LEU A 79 8.56 -6.46 -14.44
C LEU A 79 9.89 -7.17 -14.20
N SER A 80 10.96 -6.40 -13.93
CA SER A 80 12.28 -6.93 -13.60
C SER A 80 12.24 -7.82 -12.35
N LEU A 81 11.54 -7.38 -11.30
CA LEU A 81 11.35 -8.15 -10.07
C LEU A 81 10.67 -9.50 -10.35
N SER A 82 9.62 -9.51 -11.16
CA SER A 82 8.93 -10.75 -11.55
C SER A 82 9.87 -11.69 -12.32
N ASN A 83 10.66 -11.15 -13.25
CA ASN A 83 11.63 -11.93 -14.02
C ASN A 83 12.70 -12.55 -13.11
N ILE A 84 13.30 -11.76 -12.21
CA ILE A 84 14.28 -12.25 -11.23
C ILE A 84 13.68 -13.38 -10.38
N ILE A 85 12.48 -13.17 -9.83
CA ILE A 85 11.78 -14.18 -9.05
C ILE A 85 11.57 -15.46 -9.88
N ASN A 86 11.12 -15.34 -11.13
CA ASN A 86 10.86 -16.50 -11.99
C ASN A 86 12.12 -17.28 -12.34
N VAL A 87 13.24 -16.59 -12.58
CA VAL A 87 14.54 -17.22 -12.85
C VAL A 87 15.03 -17.97 -11.60
N VAL A 88 14.90 -17.39 -10.41
CA VAL A 88 15.47 -17.99 -9.19
C VAL A 88 14.54 -19.04 -8.55
N CYS A 89 13.22 -18.95 -8.76
CA CYS A 89 12.23 -19.80 -8.09
C CYS A 89 11.89 -21.14 -8.78
N SER A 90 12.69 -21.62 -9.73
CA SER A 90 12.52 -23.02 -10.17
C SER A 90 12.91 -23.98 -9.04
N CYS A 91 12.29 -25.16 -8.92
CA CYS A 91 12.49 -26.07 -7.78
C CYS A 91 13.97 -26.31 -7.44
N LYS A 92 14.80 -26.68 -8.43
CA LYS A 92 16.24 -26.90 -8.24
C LYS A 92 16.98 -25.63 -7.78
N ARG A 93 16.67 -24.49 -8.39
CA ARG A 93 17.29 -23.19 -8.09
C ARG A 93 16.86 -22.62 -6.73
N ASN A 94 15.69 -23.02 -6.23
CA ASN A 94 15.25 -22.65 -4.89
C ASN A 94 16.14 -23.30 -3.82
N ASP A 95 16.54 -24.56 -4.01
CA ASP A 95 17.43 -25.26 -3.07
C ASP A 95 18.84 -24.67 -3.11
N GLU A 96 19.37 -24.37 -4.30
CA GLU A 96 20.64 -23.66 -4.49
C GLU A 96 20.63 -22.29 -3.79
N LEU A 97 19.56 -21.52 -3.97
CA LEU A 97 19.37 -20.22 -3.30
C LEU A 97 19.37 -20.37 -1.78
N ARG A 98 18.67 -21.37 -1.23
CA ARG A 98 18.63 -21.61 0.22
C ARG A 98 20.00 -21.99 0.75
N SER A 99 20.76 -22.79 0.01
CA SER A 99 22.12 -23.20 0.36
C SER A 99 23.09 -22.00 0.36
N ALA A 100 23.05 -21.18 -0.69
CA ALA A 100 23.84 -19.96 -0.80
C ALA A 100 23.51 -18.99 0.36
N TYR A 101 22.23 -18.79 0.64
CA TYR A 101 21.80 -17.94 1.74
C TYR A 101 22.20 -18.49 3.12
N ALA A 102 22.12 -19.81 3.33
CA ALA A 102 22.59 -20.43 4.58
C ALA A 102 24.10 -20.24 4.78
N THR A 103 24.87 -20.29 3.69
CA THR A 103 26.32 -20.06 3.70
C THR A 103 26.64 -18.60 4.04
N GLU A 104 25.95 -17.66 3.39
CA GLU A 104 26.06 -16.22 3.65
C GLU A 104 25.75 -15.88 5.11
N ILE A 105 24.62 -16.38 5.65
CA ILE A 105 24.25 -16.20 7.06
C ILE A 105 25.30 -16.81 7.99
N SER A 106 25.81 -18.01 7.69
CA SER A 106 26.84 -18.64 8.52
C SER A 106 28.12 -17.80 8.58
N HIS A 107 28.51 -17.21 7.45
CA HIS A 107 29.66 -16.29 7.38
C HIS A 107 29.39 -15.01 8.19
N LEU A 108 28.23 -14.37 8.01
CA LEU A 108 27.87 -13.14 8.72
C LEU A 108 27.75 -13.34 10.25
N VAL A 109 27.30 -14.52 10.68
CA VAL A 109 27.30 -14.90 12.11
C VAL A 109 28.74 -15.08 12.60
N ALA A 110 29.60 -15.76 11.82
CA ALA A 110 31.00 -15.97 12.17
C ALA A 110 31.81 -14.66 12.27
N THR A 111 31.44 -13.64 11.49
CA THR A 111 32.04 -12.30 11.54
C THR A 111 31.39 -11.36 12.55
N ASN A 112 30.44 -11.85 13.38
CA ASN A 112 29.66 -11.06 14.35
C ASN A 112 28.92 -9.87 13.72
N GLN A 113 28.57 -9.93 12.43
CA GLN A 113 27.80 -8.87 11.76
C GLN A 113 26.30 -9.02 11.99
N ILE A 114 25.83 -10.22 12.32
CA ILE A 114 24.43 -10.50 12.67
C ILE A 114 24.33 -11.41 13.90
N GLU A 115 23.34 -11.15 14.75
CA GLU A 115 23.04 -11.99 15.91
C GLU A 115 22.15 -13.19 15.55
N THR A 116 22.25 -14.27 16.33
CA THR A 116 21.35 -15.43 16.21
C THR A 116 20.25 -15.35 17.27
N GLY A 117 19.01 -15.67 16.89
CA GLY A 117 17.86 -15.58 17.79
C GLY A 117 16.67 -16.40 17.27
N ARG A 118 15.70 -16.71 18.15
CA ARG A 118 14.54 -17.52 17.79
C ARG A 118 13.67 -16.78 16.77
N GLY A 119 13.73 -17.19 15.51
CA GLY A 119 13.05 -16.52 14.39
C GLY A 119 13.95 -15.63 13.53
N ALA A 120 15.15 -15.30 14.00
CA ALA A 120 16.13 -14.53 13.23
C ALA A 120 16.78 -15.41 12.15
N ASN A 121 17.09 -14.82 10.99
CA ASN A 121 17.82 -15.45 9.89
C ASN A 121 17.15 -16.74 9.34
N GLN A 122 15.86 -16.96 9.60
CA GLN A 122 15.13 -18.09 9.03
C GLN A 122 15.16 -18.03 7.50
N ILE A 123 15.34 -19.19 6.88
CA ILE A 123 15.30 -19.36 5.43
C ILE A 123 13.85 -19.14 4.95
N GLY A 124 13.48 -17.90 4.68
CA GLY A 124 12.23 -17.57 4.01
C GLY A 124 12.29 -17.93 2.53
N THR A 125 11.19 -18.45 1.97
CA THR A 125 11.04 -18.65 0.52
C THR A 125 10.76 -17.32 -0.19
N LEU A 126 11.47 -17.02 -1.28
CA LEU A 126 11.06 -16.02 -2.26
C LEU A 126 9.74 -16.52 -2.89
N LYS A 127 8.61 -15.96 -2.44
CA LYS A 127 7.28 -16.35 -2.97
C LYS A 127 7.00 -15.53 -4.23
N ARG A 128 6.42 -16.17 -5.25
CA ARG A 128 5.86 -15.45 -6.40
C ARG A 128 4.82 -14.45 -5.91
N SER A 129 4.96 -13.20 -6.32
CA SER A 129 3.94 -12.18 -6.10
C SER A 129 2.71 -12.52 -6.93
N GLY A 130 1.55 -12.59 -6.29
CA GLY A 130 0.28 -12.57 -7.02
C GLY A 130 -0.05 -11.13 -7.43
N ASP A 131 -0.48 -10.93 -8.67
CA ASP A 131 -0.73 -9.61 -9.32
C ASP A 131 -1.67 -8.64 -8.57
N THR A 132 -2.26 -9.05 -7.46
CA THR A 132 -3.35 -8.33 -6.76
C THR A 132 -3.16 -8.12 -5.25
N ARG A 133 -2.02 -8.52 -4.64
CA ARG A 133 -1.86 -8.44 -3.17
C ARG A 133 -0.64 -7.63 -2.75
N TRP A 134 -0.87 -6.39 -2.28
CA TRP A 134 0.14 -5.46 -1.72
C TRP A 134 1.14 -6.17 -0.78
N SER A 135 0.65 -6.87 0.23
CA SER A 135 1.49 -7.59 1.20
C SER A 135 2.33 -8.71 0.58
N SER A 136 1.92 -9.28 -0.57
CA SER A 136 2.74 -10.27 -1.29
C SER A 136 3.94 -9.61 -1.97
N HIS A 137 3.73 -8.45 -2.59
CA HIS A 137 4.83 -7.67 -3.18
C HIS A 137 5.78 -7.16 -2.10
N PHE A 138 5.24 -6.65 -0.98
CA PHE A 138 6.07 -6.20 0.14
C PHE A 138 6.95 -7.33 0.69
N ASN A 139 6.37 -8.52 0.93
CA ASN A 139 7.14 -9.69 1.35
C ASN A 139 8.20 -10.11 0.32
N SER A 140 7.92 -9.96 -0.97
CA SER A 140 8.87 -10.27 -2.05
C SER A 140 10.04 -9.29 -2.03
N ILE A 141 9.78 -7.99 -1.90
CA ILE A 141 10.80 -6.94 -1.78
C ILE A 141 11.66 -7.16 -0.53
N CYS A 142 11.05 -7.40 0.62
CA CYS A 142 11.77 -7.68 1.87
C CYS A 142 12.63 -8.95 1.77
N SER A 143 12.11 -10.00 1.12
CA SER A 143 12.87 -11.23 0.91
C SER A 143 14.02 -11.05 -0.07
N LEU A 144 13.83 -10.26 -1.14
CA LEU A 144 14.87 -9.94 -2.10
C LEU A 144 16.01 -9.17 -1.45
N LEU A 145 15.70 -8.12 -0.69
CA LEU A 145 16.71 -7.35 0.07
C LEU A 145 17.49 -8.22 1.04
N ARG A 146 16.79 -9.11 1.76
CA ARG A 146 17.42 -10.02 2.73
C ARG A 146 18.34 -11.05 2.08
N MET A 147 18.02 -11.49 0.86
CA MET A 147 18.73 -12.57 0.16
C MET A 147 19.54 -12.03 -1.03
N PHE A 148 19.86 -10.73 -1.05
CA PHE A 148 20.41 -10.07 -2.22
C PHE A 148 21.73 -10.71 -2.68
N GLY A 149 22.66 -10.95 -1.75
CA GLY A 149 23.93 -11.62 -2.02
C GLY A 149 23.74 -13.01 -2.62
N ALA A 150 23.01 -13.89 -1.91
CA ALA A 150 22.67 -15.23 -2.40
C ALA A 150 21.99 -15.23 -3.78
N ILE A 151 21.09 -14.29 -4.06
CA ILE A 151 20.42 -14.19 -5.38
C ILE A 151 21.42 -13.80 -6.46
N THR A 152 22.28 -12.82 -6.19
CA THR A 152 23.35 -12.40 -7.10
C THR A 152 24.26 -13.57 -7.45
N SER A 153 24.74 -14.34 -6.45
CA SER A 153 25.60 -15.50 -6.70
C SER A 153 24.92 -16.59 -7.52
N VAL A 154 23.65 -16.91 -7.27
CA VAL A 154 22.89 -17.89 -8.06
C VAL A 154 22.70 -17.42 -9.51
N LEU A 155 22.45 -16.13 -9.71
CA LEU A 155 22.30 -15.56 -11.06
C LEU A 155 23.63 -15.51 -11.82
N GLU A 156 24.75 -15.24 -11.14
CA GLU A 156 26.11 -15.28 -11.71
C GLU A 156 26.50 -16.70 -12.15
N ASP A 157 26.27 -17.69 -11.29
CA ASP A 157 26.49 -19.10 -11.63
C ASP A 157 25.61 -19.52 -12.82
N LEU A 158 24.33 -19.15 -12.80
CA LEU A 158 23.42 -19.49 -13.89
C LEU A 158 23.77 -18.77 -15.21
N ALA A 159 24.29 -17.55 -15.15
CA ALA A 159 24.73 -16.80 -16.33
C ALA A 159 25.97 -17.44 -16.98
N THR A 160 26.86 -18.01 -16.17
CA THR A 160 28.12 -18.63 -16.63
C THR A 160 27.95 -20.11 -17.00
N ASN A 161 27.32 -20.88 -16.11
CA ASN A 161 27.24 -22.34 -16.15
C ASN A 161 25.85 -22.88 -16.55
N GLY A 162 24.90 -22.00 -16.89
CA GLY A 162 23.54 -22.42 -17.26
C GLY A 162 23.50 -23.42 -18.41
N SER A 163 22.67 -24.46 -18.25
CA SER A 163 22.61 -25.62 -19.15
C SER A 163 22.14 -25.30 -20.56
N THR A 164 21.38 -24.20 -20.73
CA THR A 164 20.88 -23.75 -22.04
C THR A 164 21.26 -22.30 -22.30
N TYR A 165 21.32 -21.90 -23.57
CA TYR A 165 21.57 -20.50 -23.94
C TYR A 165 20.47 -19.57 -23.39
N SER A 166 19.22 -20.03 -23.37
CA SER A 166 18.08 -19.28 -22.81
C SER A 166 18.26 -19.06 -21.31
N GLN A 167 18.63 -20.08 -20.54
CA GLN A 167 18.89 -19.92 -19.10
C GLN A 167 20.02 -18.91 -18.83
N ARG A 168 21.13 -19.01 -19.56
CA ARG A 168 22.26 -18.08 -19.43
C ARG A 168 21.87 -16.66 -19.80
N GLY A 169 21.11 -16.49 -20.89
CA GLY A 169 20.59 -15.19 -21.34
C GLY A 169 19.64 -14.56 -20.32
N ASP A 170 18.65 -15.32 -19.84
CA ASP A 170 17.66 -14.86 -18.86
C ASP A 170 18.33 -14.49 -17.53
N ALA A 171 19.29 -15.30 -17.07
CA ALA A 171 20.06 -15.04 -15.86
C ALA A 171 20.94 -13.80 -16.00
N THR A 172 21.64 -13.64 -17.14
CA THR A 172 22.45 -12.46 -17.42
C THR A 172 21.60 -11.19 -17.43
N TYR A 173 20.41 -11.25 -18.05
CA TYR A 173 19.47 -10.13 -18.06
C TYR A 173 18.97 -9.80 -16.65
N ALA A 174 18.53 -10.80 -15.89
CA ALA A 174 18.09 -10.64 -14.52
C ALA A 174 19.19 -10.07 -13.60
N LEU A 175 20.43 -10.53 -13.76
CA LEU A 175 21.59 -10.04 -13.01
C LEU A 175 21.90 -8.57 -13.33
N LYS A 176 21.90 -8.20 -14.61
CA LYS A 176 22.10 -6.81 -15.05
C LYS A 176 21.02 -5.88 -14.50
N SER A 177 19.77 -6.34 -14.45
CA SER A 177 18.69 -5.57 -13.83
C SER A 177 18.84 -5.48 -12.31
N LEU A 178 19.20 -6.58 -11.63
CA LEU A 178 19.35 -6.61 -10.18
C LEU A 178 20.48 -5.68 -9.69
N LEU A 179 21.57 -5.62 -10.45
CA LEU A 179 22.77 -4.82 -10.15
C LEU A 179 22.74 -3.41 -10.75
N SER A 180 21.58 -2.91 -11.17
CA SER A 180 21.46 -1.52 -11.62
C SER A 180 21.07 -0.60 -10.46
N PHE A 181 21.57 0.64 -10.49
CA PHE A 181 21.17 1.66 -9.52
C PHE A 181 19.66 1.92 -9.55
N ASP A 182 19.05 1.97 -10.74
CA ASP A 182 17.59 2.14 -10.91
C ASP A 182 16.80 1.10 -10.11
N PHE A 183 17.20 -0.17 -10.21
CA PHE A 183 16.50 -1.25 -9.54
C PHE A 183 16.66 -1.16 -8.02
N VAL A 184 17.88 -0.94 -7.53
CA VAL A 184 18.16 -0.83 -6.10
C VAL A 184 17.49 0.38 -5.48
N PHE A 185 17.49 1.51 -6.17
CA PHE A 185 16.84 2.74 -5.74
C PHE A 185 15.32 2.52 -5.58
N ILE A 186 14.66 1.99 -6.62
CA ILE A 186 13.21 1.73 -6.57
C ILE A 186 12.88 0.63 -5.57
N LEU A 187 13.73 -0.39 -5.41
CA LEU A 187 13.57 -1.45 -4.42
C LEU A 187 13.50 -0.88 -3.00
N HIS A 188 14.43 0.00 -2.63
CA HIS A 188 14.48 0.64 -1.32
C HIS A 188 13.33 1.62 -1.13
N MET A 189 13.03 2.46 -2.11
CA MET A 189 11.90 3.39 -2.07
C MET A 189 10.58 2.65 -1.86
N MET A 190 10.31 1.62 -2.67
CA MET A 190 9.08 0.84 -2.56
C MET A 190 9.00 0.08 -1.24
N LYS A 191 10.13 -0.36 -0.66
CA LYS A 191 10.16 -0.96 0.67
C LYS A 191 9.64 0.00 1.74
N GLU A 192 10.06 1.28 1.73
CA GLU A 192 9.60 2.28 2.70
C GLU A 192 8.11 2.59 2.51
N ILE A 193 7.67 2.87 1.28
CA ILE A 193 6.26 3.15 0.95
C ILE A 193 5.35 1.97 1.33
N MET A 194 5.78 0.75 0.99
CA MET A 194 5.05 -0.48 1.34
C MET A 194 5.03 -0.73 2.84
N GLY A 195 6.13 -0.47 3.55
CA GLY A 195 6.20 -0.63 5.01
C GLY A 195 5.22 0.29 5.75
N ILE A 196 5.13 1.55 5.34
CA ILE A 196 4.19 2.53 5.94
C ILE A 196 2.73 2.08 5.73
N THR A 197 2.40 1.66 4.51
CA THR A 197 1.01 1.37 4.12
C THR A 197 0.56 -0.05 4.42
N ASP A 198 1.47 -1.01 4.67
CA ASP A 198 1.11 -2.40 4.97
C ASP A 198 0.33 -2.50 6.29
N LYS A 199 0.68 -1.69 7.30
CA LYS A 199 -0.08 -1.60 8.56
C LYS A 199 -1.54 -1.21 8.32
N LEU A 200 -1.77 -0.18 7.52
CA LEU A 200 -3.12 0.25 7.14
C LEU A 200 -3.84 -0.85 6.35
N CYS A 201 -3.16 -1.46 5.36
CA CYS A 201 -3.72 -2.53 4.56
C CYS A 201 -4.16 -3.73 5.42
N GLN A 202 -3.36 -4.12 6.41
CA GLN A 202 -3.68 -5.21 7.32
C GLN A 202 -4.87 -4.84 8.22
N ALA A 203 -4.85 -3.66 8.84
CA ALA A 203 -5.93 -3.21 9.72
C ALA A 203 -7.28 -3.11 8.99
N LEU A 204 -7.30 -2.55 7.78
CA LEU A 204 -8.53 -2.47 6.96
C LEU A 204 -9.06 -3.84 6.53
N GLN A 205 -8.28 -4.91 6.65
CA GLN A 205 -8.70 -6.29 6.36
C GLN A 205 -9.15 -7.05 7.62
N GLN A 206 -8.99 -6.49 8.82
CA GLN A 206 -9.40 -7.14 10.07
C GLN A 206 -10.90 -6.96 10.32
N LYS A 207 -11.58 -8.05 10.69
CA LYS A 207 -13.03 -8.03 10.98
C LYS A 207 -13.39 -7.31 12.28
N SER A 208 -12.47 -7.30 13.25
CA SER A 208 -12.64 -6.66 14.55
C SER A 208 -12.34 -5.17 14.53
N GLN A 209 -11.92 -4.62 13.40
CA GLN A 209 -11.53 -3.22 13.30
C GLN A 209 -12.74 -2.30 13.45
N ASP A 210 -12.66 -1.35 14.37
CA ASP A 210 -13.63 -0.25 14.46
C ASP A 210 -13.24 0.93 13.56
N ILE A 211 -14.25 1.74 13.23
CA ILE A 211 -14.13 2.85 12.29
C ILE A 211 -13.18 3.93 12.83
N LEU A 212 -13.21 4.25 14.13
CA LEU A 212 -12.33 5.28 14.70
C LEU A 212 -10.86 4.89 14.56
N ASN A 213 -10.49 3.68 14.98
CA ASN A 213 -9.13 3.19 14.85
C ASN A 213 -8.71 3.10 13.38
N ALA A 214 -9.61 2.68 12.48
CA ALA A 214 -9.33 2.67 11.04
C ALA A 214 -9.05 4.09 10.51
N MET A 215 -9.84 5.09 10.89
CA MET A 215 -9.65 6.47 10.46
C MET A 215 -8.39 7.11 11.04
N HIS A 216 -8.05 6.81 12.30
CA HIS A 216 -6.76 7.19 12.88
C HIS A 216 -5.58 6.59 12.10
N LEU A 217 -5.66 5.30 11.75
CA LEU A 217 -4.62 4.65 10.93
C LEU A 217 -4.51 5.27 9.54
N VAL A 218 -5.64 5.63 8.90
CA VAL A 218 -5.62 6.36 7.63
C VAL A 218 -4.89 7.69 7.79
N SER A 219 -5.22 8.48 8.81
CA SER A 219 -4.59 9.78 9.07
C SER A 219 -3.09 9.64 9.33
N SER A 220 -2.69 8.77 10.26
CA SER A 220 -1.27 8.51 10.54
C SER A 220 -0.51 8.00 9.31
N THR A 221 -1.13 7.14 8.48
CA THR A 221 -0.51 6.66 7.23
C THR A 221 -0.27 7.80 6.26
N LYS A 222 -1.25 8.70 6.07
CA LYS A 222 -1.07 9.89 5.21
C LYS A 222 0.05 10.79 5.73
N SER A 223 0.10 11.04 7.03
CA SER A 223 1.16 11.84 7.65
C SER A 223 2.54 11.21 7.46
N LEU A 224 2.67 9.90 7.63
CA LEU A 224 3.94 9.20 7.42
C LEU A 224 4.40 9.23 5.96
N ILE A 225 3.47 9.07 5.01
CA ILE A 225 3.78 9.19 3.57
C ILE A 225 4.17 10.63 3.20
N GLN A 226 3.51 11.63 3.77
CA GLN A 226 3.88 13.04 3.58
C GLN A 226 5.27 13.35 4.17
N GLN A 227 5.56 12.84 5.37
CA GLN A 227 6.90 12.96 5.98
C GLN A 227 7.97 12.27 5.14
N LEU A 228 7.66 11.09 4.56
CA LEU A 228 8.58 10.42 3.64
C LEU A 228 8.94 11.36 2.47
N ARG A 229 7.94 12.01 1.87
CA ARG A 229 8.13 12.95 0.76
C ARG A 229 9.02 14.15 1.13
N ASP A 230 8.72 14.78 2.25
CA ASP A 230 9.22 16.13 2.54
C ASP A 230 10.62 16.11 3.17
N SER A 231 10.96 15.07 3.94
CA SER A 231 12.21 15.05 4.71
C SER A 231 13.09 13.81 4.52
N SER A 232 12.59 12.75 3.88
CA SER A 232 13.30 11.45 3.86
C SER A 232 14.15 11.19 2.61
N TRP A 233 14.22 12.13 1.66
CA TRP A 233 15.05 12.01 0.46
C TRP A 233 16.52 11.69 0.79
N GLY A 234 17.15 12.51 1.64
CA GLY A 234 18.56 12.34 2.01
C GLY A 234 18.83 11.00 2.68
N ALA A 235 18.02 10.63 3.66
CA ALA A 235 18.13 9.35 4.36
C ALA A 235 17.94 8.14 3.44
N LEU A 236 17.00 8.22 2.47
CA LEU A 236 16.83 7.17 1.47
C LEU A 236 18.05 7.07 0.56
N LEU A 237 18.58 8.20 0.09
CA LEU A 237 19.74 8.22 -0.80
C LEU A 237 21.00 7.70 -0.12
N GLU A 238 21.23 8.06 1.15
CA GLU A 238 22.33 7.51 1.95
C GLU A 238 22.20 5.99 2.09
N LYS A 239 21.00 5.49 2.41
CA LYS A 239 20.72 4.06 2.52
C LYS A 239 20.97 3.31 1.22
N VAL A 240 20.48 3.84 0.10
CA VAL A 240 20.71 3.27 -1.24
C VAL A 240 22.20 3.30 -1.60
N SER A 241 22.89 4.40 -1.30
CA SER A 241 24.31 4.55 -1.61
C SER A 241 25.17 3.57 -0.81
N SER A 242 24.88 3.40 0.49
CA SER A 242 25.52 2.37 1.33
C SER A 242 25.32 0.99 0.73
N PHE A 243 24.08 0.63 0.42
CA PHE A 243 23.77 -0.67 -0.17
C PHE A 243 24.47 -0.90 -1.52
N CYS A 244 24.52 0.11 -2.37
CA CYS A 244 25.24 0.03 -3.65
C CYS A 244 26.74 -0.19 -3.44
N ASN A 245 27.35 0.51 -2.48
CA ASN A 245 28.77 0.32 -2.16
C ASN A 245 29.05 -1.09 -1.63
N ASP A 246 28.20 -1.61 -0.74
CA ASP A 246 28.32 -2.95 -0.16
C ASP A 246 28.24 -4.07 -1.22
N HIS A 247 27.52 -3.82 -2.32
CA HIS A 247 27.32 -4.75 -3.42
C HIS A 247 28.07 -4.37 -4.71
N ALA A 248 29.02 -3.43 -4.65
CA ALA A 248 29.82 -2.96 -5.79
C ALA A 248 28.98 -2.49 -7.02
N ILE A 249 27.83 -1.88 -6.76
CA ILE A 249 26.93 -1.32 -7.78
C ILE A 249 27.35 0.12 -8.09
N GLN A 250 27.47 0.43 -9.39
CA GLN A 250 27.84 1.77 -9.84
C GLN A 250 26.76 2.79 -9.50
N ILE A 251 27.13 3.82 -8.74
CA ILE A 251 26.27 4.96 -8.40
C ILE A 251 26.43 6.02 -9.50
N PRO A 252 25.34 6.50 -10.13
CA PRO A 252 25.44 7.52 -11.16
C PRO A 252 25.81 8.88 -10.56
N ASP A 253 26.50 9.71 -11.36
CA ASP A 253 26.78 11.10 -10.98
C ASP A 253 25.47 11.90 -10.95
N MET A 254 25.06 12.29 -9.73
CA MET A 254 23.83 13.03 -9.47
C MET A 254 23.80 14.41 -10.15
N GLY A 255 24.97 15.01 -10.41
CA GLY A 255 25.12 16.29 -11.11
C GLY A 255 25.12 16.17 -12.64
N ALA A 256 25.24 14.95 -13.18
CA ALA A 256 25.28 14.75 -14.61
C ALA A 256 23.93 15.04 -15.28
N SER A 257 23.99 15.33 -16.58
CA SER A 257 22.80 15.43 -17.43
C SER A 257 22.15 14.06 -17.58
N PHE A 258 20.87 13.97 -17.26
CA PHE A 258 20.05 12.79 -17.48
C PHE A 258 19.41 12.85 -18.87
N SER A 259 19.66 11.82 -19.67
CA SER A 259 19.01 11.62 -20.96
C SER A 259 18.56 10.17 -21.12
N ASP A 260 17.25 9.93 -21.17
CA ASP A 260 16.70 8.65 -21.59
C ASP A 260 16.32 8.67 -23.09
N ILE A 261 15.97 7.50 -23.64
CA ILE A 261 15.61 7.35 -25.06
C ILE A 261 14.43 8.28 -25.44
N ILE A 262 13.52 8.54 -24.50
CA ILE A 262 12.33 9.34 -24.76
C ILE A 262 12.66 10.85 -24.72
N ARG A 263 13.38 11.33 -23.70
CA ARG A 263 13.79 12.74 -23.53
C ARG A 263 14.78 13.16 -24.61
N SER A 264 15.73 12.29 -24.98
CA SER A 264 16.67 12.54 -26.08
C SER A 264 15.96 12.72 -27.43
N ARG A 265 14.96 11.90 -27.73
CA ARG A 265 14.16 12.01 -28.96
C ARG A 265 13.22 13.21 -28.98
N ARG A 266 12.73 13.65 -27.81
CA ARG A 266 11.76 14.76 -27.70
C ARG A 266 12.39 16.15 -27.52
N LYS A 267 13.72 16.27 -27.48
CA LYS A 267 14.45 17.54 -27.24
C LYS A 267 13.90 18.34 -26.05
N LYS A 268 13.57 17.64 -24.97
CA LYS A 268 13.15 18.29 -23.71
C LYS A 268 14.36 18.87 -22.98
N ASP A 269 14.08 19.74 -22.00
CA ASP A 269 15.09 20.39 -21.15
C ASP A 269 16.09 19.39 -20.56
N VAL A 270 17.33 19.85 -20.40
CA VAL A 270 18.40 19.12 -19.72
C VAL A 270 18.05 19.05 -18.24
N VAL A 271 17.82 17.85 -17.74
CA VAL A 271 17.47 17.56 -16.34
C VAL A 271 18.64 16.83 -15.70
N THR A 272 18.94 17.06 -14.42
CA THR A 272 20.00 16.32 -13.73
C THR A 272 19.56 14.92 -13.33
N VAL A 273 20.52 14.01 -13.12
CA VAL A 273 20.26 12.67 -12.57
C VAL A 273 19.55 12.76 -11.21
N GLU A 274 19.96 13.67 -10.33
CA GLU A 274 19.29 13.88 -9.05
C GLU A 274 17.81 14.24 -9.25
N HIS A 275 17.50 15.17 -10.16
CA HIS A 275 16.14 15.58 -10.41
C HIS A 275 15.28 14.41 -10.93
N HIS A 276 15.83 13.57 -11.80
CA HIS A 276 15.13 12.38 -12.26
C HIS A 276 14.73 11.47 -11.09
N TYR A 277 15.69 11.05 -10.24
CA TYR A 277 15.36 10.15 -9.13
C TYR A 277 14.50 10.82 -8.04
N ARG A 278 14.76 12.10 -7.73
CA ARG A 278 14.09 12.81 -6.65
C ARG A 278 12.69 13.28 -7.03
N VAL A 279 12.53 13.85 -8.22
CA VAL A 279 11.28 14.50 -8.65
C VAL A 279 10.47 13.56 -9.55
N ASP A 280 11.06 13.10 -10.65
CA ASP A 280 10.33 12.29 -11.64
C ASP A 280 9.92 10.91 -11.07
N ILE A 281 10.73 10.33 -10.17
CA ILE A 281 10.44 9.06 -9.53
C ILE A 281 9.93 9.25 -8.10
N PHE A 282 10.80 9.63 -7.15
CA PHE A 282 10.49 9.58 -5.72
C PHE A 282 9.28 10.42 -5.32
N THR A 283 9.31 11.71 -5.66
CA THR A 283 8.21 12.64 -5.36
C THR A 283 6.93 12.22 -6.10
N SER A 284 7.04 11.88 -7.38
CA SER A 284 5.89 11.49 -8.20
C SER A 284 5.19 10.23 -7.68
N VAL A 285 5.94 9.18 -7.31
CA VAL A 285 5.36 7.95 -6.75
C VAL A 285 4.63 8.25 -5.46
N ILE A 286 5.22 9.03 -4.55
CA ILE A 286 4.59 9.39 -3.28
C ILE A 286 3.34 10.23 -3.51
N ASP A 287 3.37 11.18 -4.45
CA ASP A 287 2.21 11.99 -4.81
C ASP A 287 1.06 11.13 -5.35
N PHE A 288 1.35 10.09 -6.14
CA PHE A 288 0.34 9.12 -6.54
C PHE A 288 -0.23 8.32 -5.35
N GLN A 289 0.60 7.95 -4.37
CA GLN A 289 0.12 7.29 -3.15
C GLN A 289 -0.81 8.19 -2.34
N LEU A 290 -0.42 9.45 -2.11
CA LEU A 290 -1.21 10.43 -1.39
C LEU A 290 -2.51 10.74 -2.13
N LYS A 291 -2.47 10.90 -3.46
CA LYS A 291 -3.66 11.10 -4.28
C LYS A 291 -4.64 9.94 -4.15
N GLU A 292 -4.15 8.70 -4.20
CA GLU A 292 -4.98 7.51 -4.04
C GLU A 292 -5.59 7.39 -2.64
N LEU A 293 -4.82 7.72 -1.59
CA LEU A 293 -5.33 7.74 -0.22
C LEU A 293 -6.35 8.87 0.01
N ASN A 294 -6.11 10.06 -0.56
CA ASN A 294 -6.99 11.22 -0.42
C ASN A 294 -8.28 11.09 -1.23
N SER A 295 -8.22 10.46 -2.41
CA SER A 295 -9.42 10.20 -3.22
C SER A 295 -10.36 9.20 -2.56
N ARG A 296 -9.80 8.18 -1.88
CA ARG A 296 -10.56 7.15 -1.17
C ARG A 296 -11.04 7.60 0.20
N PHE A 297 -10.20 8.28 0.95
CA PHE A 297 -10.49 8.75 2.30
C PHE A 297 -10.37 10.28 2.33
N SER A 298 -11.32 10.98 1.71
CA SER A 298 -11.32 12.45 1.79
C SER A 298 -11.49 12.91 3.24
N GLU A 299 -11.07 14.14 3.55
CA GLU A 299 -11.25 14.71 4.89
C GLU A 299 -12.72 14.67 5.31
N GLN A 300 -13.63 15.04 4.39
CA GLN A 300 -15.07 15.02 4.61
C GLN A 300 -15.62 13.61 4.85
N ALA A 301 -15.17 12.61 4.07
CA ALA A 301 -15.59 11.23 4.26
C ALA A 301 -15.07 10.67 5.60
N THR A 302 -13.85 11.04 5.98
CA THR A 302 -13.21 10.63 7.23
C THR A 302 -13.93 11.27 8.43
N GLU A 303 -14.20 12.58 8.37
CA GLU A 303 -14.94 13.31 9.38
C GLU A 303 -16.35 12.73 9.54
N LEU A 304 -17.06 12.50 8.44
CA LEU A 304 -18.38 11.89 8.47
C LEU A 304 -18.38 10.52 9.17
N LEU A 305 -17.42 9.67 8.81
CA LEU A 305 -17.27 8.34 9.42
C LEU A 305 -16.95 8.43 10.91
N ILE A 306 -16.08 9.35 11.32
CA ILE A 306 -15.74 9.59 12.74
C ILE A 306 -16.97 10.08 13.51
N LEU A 307 -17.70 11.07 13.00
CA LEU A 307 -18.87 11.59 13.69
C LEU A 307 -19.99 10.55 13.80
N SER A 308 -20.17 9.75 12.74
CA SER A 308 -21.17 8.67 12.68
C SER A 308 -20.91 7.53 13.68
N THR A 309 -19.69 7.37 14.20
CA THR A 309 -19.43 6.33 15.21
C THR A 309 -20.18 6.57 16.51
N SER A 310 -20.60 7.81 16.76
CA SER A 310 -21.44 8.18 17.90
C SER A 310 -22.84 7.55 17.85
N LEU A 311 -23.23 7.03 16.68
CA LEU A 311 -24.51 6.35 16.45
C LEU A 311 -24.35 4.81 16.44
N ASP A 312 -23.15 4.27 16.70
CA ASP A 312 -22.92 2.82 16.75
C ASP A 312 -23.49 2.24 18.07
N PRO A 313 -24.48 1.33 18.01
CA PRO A 313 -25.06 0.74 19.22
C PRO A 313 -24.15 -0.29 19.90
N LYS A 314 -22.99 -0.65 19.32
CA LYS A 314 -22.06 -1.62 19.92
C LYS A 314 -21.59 -1.19 21.30
N ASP A 315 -21.36 -2.20 22.15
CA ASP A 315 -20.88 -2.04 23.53
C ASP A 315 -21.70 -1.00 24.32
N VAL A 316 -23.04 -1.01 24.15
CA VAL A 316 -23.97 -0.08 24.81
C VAL A 316 -23.63 1.38 24.47
N PHE A 317 -23.57 1.70 23.17
CA PHE A 317 -23.26 3.05 22.70
C PHE A 317 -21.97 3.64 23.27
N LYS A 318 -20.93 2.81 23.48
CA LYS A 318 -19.66 3.22 24.09
C LYS A 318 -19.02 4.48 23.48
N LEU A 319 -19.24 4.72 22.18
CA LEU A 319 -18.68 5.84 21.43
C LEU A 319 -19.62 7.05 21.34
N PHE A 320 -20.76 7.02 22.03
CA PHE A 320 -21.73 8.10 22.01
C PHE A 320 -21.10 9.42 22.46
N SER A 321 -21.42 10.49 21.73
CA SER A 321 -20.95 11.83 22.01
C SER A 321 -21.96 12.83 21.46
N VAL A 322 -22.61 13.56 22.37
CA VAL A 322 -23.55 14.64 22.03
C VAL A 322 -22.87 15.63 21.07
N CYS A 323 -21.66 16.07 21.40
CA CYS A 323 -20.90 17.03 20.59
C CYS A 323 -20.67 16.52 19.16
N ASN A 324 -20.30 15.24 19.00
CA ASN A 324 -20.07 14.66 17.68
C ASN A 324 -21.37 14.58 16.86
N ILE A 325 -22.50 14.23 17.48
CA ILE A 325 -23.80 14.18 16.79
C ILE A 325 -24.24 15.61 16.40
N CYS A 326 -24.07 16.59 17.28
CA CYS A 326 -24.34 17.99 16.94
C CYS A 326 -23.43 18.48 15.80
N ASN A 327 -22.15 18.11 15.79
CA ASN A 327 -21.23 18.43 14.70
C ASN A 327 -21.62 17.71 13.40
N LEU A 328 -22.11 16.46 13.47
CA LEU A 328 -22.64 15.73 12.32
C LEU A 328 -23.78 16.52 11.68
N VAL A 329 -24.72 16.98 12.51
CA VAL A 329 -25.87 17.77 12.05
C VAL A 329 -25.42 19.11 11.47
N LYS A 330 -24.52 19.83 12.15
CA LYS A 330 -24.04 21.13 11.69
C LYS A 330 -23.25 21.05 10.39
N ASN A 331 -22.37 20.05 10.26
CA ASN A 331 -21.40 20.00 9.16
C ASN A 331 -21.99 19.30 7.92
N PHE A 332 -22.90 18.35 8.10
CA PHE A 332 -23.43 17.53 6.99
C PHE A 332 -24.93 17.72 6.74
N TYR A 333 -25.69 18.22 7.73
CA TYR A 333 -27.15 18.34 7.69
C TYR A 333 -27.70 19.72 8.02
N SER A 334 -26.92 20.76 7.79
CA SER A 334 -27.31 22.12 8.15
C SER A 334 -28.60 22.61 7.50
N LEU A 335 -29.06 22.01 6.39
CA LEU A 335 -30.34 22.37 5.75
C LEU A 335 -31.51 21.46 6.15
N ASP A 336 -31.27 20.32 6.81
CA ASP A 336 -32.34 19.41 7.23
C ASP A 336 -32.86 19.75 8.64
N PHE A 337 -32.17 20.66 9.33
CA PHE A 337 -32.54 21.18 10.64
C PHE A 337 -32.56 22.71 10.60
N SER A 338 -33.61 23.30 11.14
CA SER A 338 -33.65 24.71 11.49
C SER A 338 -32.66 25.04 12.61
N GLU A 339 -32.30 26.32 12.77
CA GLU A 339 -31.42 26.74 13.87
C GLU A 339 -32.01 26.43 15.24
N GLN A 340 -33.34 26.50 15.39
CA GLN A 340 -34.03 26.14 16.62
C GLN A 340 -33.91 24.64 16.93
N GLU A 341 -34.11 23.78 15.93
CA GLU A 341 -33.97 22.33 16.08
C GLU A 341 -32.53 21.93 16.41
N LYS A 342 -31.52 22.61 15.85
CA LYS A 342 -30.11 22.37 16.20
C LYS A 342 -29.79 22.69 17.67
N ILE A 343 -30.39 23.74 18.22
CA ILE A 343 -30.23 24.10 19.64
C ILE A 343 -30.93 23.06 20.50
N GLN A 344 -32.16 22.68 20.14
CA GLN A 344 -32.94 21.73 20.93
C GLN A 344 -32.33 20.32 20.93
N LEU A 345 -31.78 19.89 19.79
CA LEU A 345 -31.11 18.61 19.64
C LEU A 345 -30.00 18.40 20.67
N ASP A 346 -29.22 19.43 21.01
CA ASP A 346 -28.16 19.34 22.01
C ASP A 346 -28.71 18.93 23.39
N TYR A 347 -29.83 19.55 23.81
CA TYR A 347 -30.49 19.21 25.07
C TYR A 347 -31.15 17.83 25.03
N GLU A 348 -31.82 17.48 23.92
CA GLU A 348 -32.45 16.17 23.76
C GLU A 348 -31.42 15.02 23.83
N LEU A 349 -30.25 15.22 23.22
CA LEU A 349 -29.16 14.25 23.28
C LEU A 349 -28.54 14.12 24.67
N GLN A 350 -28.46 15.21 25.45
CA GLN A 350 -28.01 15.15 26.84
C GLN A 350 -28.98 14.32 27.72
N HIS A 351 -30.28 14.47 27.51
CA HIS A 351 -31.28 13.63 28.16
C HIS A 351 -31.12 12.16 27.74
N TYR A 352 -30.99 11.89 26.45
CA TYR A 352 -30.77 10.54 25.93
C TYR A 352 -29.52 9.86 26.51
N GLU A 353 -28.43 10.61 26.68
CA GLU A 353 -27.20 10.09 27.28
C GLU A 353 -27.42 9.60 28.72
N LEU A 354 -28.20 10.34 29.50
CA LEU A 354 -28.49 9.99 30.89
C LEU A 354 -29.49 8.84 30.99
N ASP A 355 -30.56 8.90 30.20
CA ASP A 355 -31.72 8.01 30.33
C ASP A 355 -31.53 6.66 29.61
N VAL A 356 -30.67 6.60 28.59
CA VAL A 356 -30.49 5.39 27.76
C VAL A 356 -29.05 4.89 27.80
N VAL A 357 -28.07 5.77 27.55
CA VAL A 357 -26.66 5.34 27.43
C VAL A 357 -26.04 5.00 28.79
N LYS A 358 -26.41 5.73 29.84
CA LYS A 358 -25.90 5.55 31.22
C LYS A 358 -26.84 4.75 32.12
N ALA A 359 -27.98 4.29 31.60
CA ALA A 359 -28.94 3.55 32.39
C ALA A 359 -28.37 2.19 32.83
N PRO A 360 -28.51 1.81 34.11
CA PRO A 360 -27.95 0.55 34.63
C PRO A 360 -28.63 -0.71 34.08
N ASP A 361 -29.78 -0.56 33.41
CA ASP A 361 -30.57 -1.66 32.83
C ASP A 361 -30.24 -1.95 31.35
N PHE A 362 -29.26 -1.24 30.75
CA PHE A 362 -28.91 -1.33 29.32
C PHE A 362 -27.54 -1.97 29.04
#